data_AF-A0A268TG52-F1
#
_entry.id   AF-A0A268TG52-F1
#
_cell.length_a   1.000
_cell.length_b   1.000
_cell.length_c   1.000
_cell.angle_alpha   90.00
_cell.angle_beta   90.00
_cell.angle_gamma   90.00
#
_symmetry.space_group_name_H-M   'P 1'
#
loop_
_entity.id
_entity.type
_entity.pdbx_description
1 polymer ?
#
loop_
_entity_poly.entity_id
_entity_poly.type
_entity_poly.pdbx_seq_one_letter_code
_entity_poly.pdbx_strand_id
1 'polypeptide(L)'
;MIKEDLNSIEKTLRLSKGKHIDEKKGYGANHITARHSNPKDLGYVSQNELLNLGNSVREYIKEHKEPFIDKNGIRIYEWQDKQGIRFRLVVGQRKEVSSKELGFTYPPSYYPKPSTSGRIITFYSDRNLKQRMEFKNPKLKSPIDKLKDKFVKGA
;
A
#
# COMPACT_ATOMS: atom_id res chain seq x y z
N MET A 1 13.55 -9.33 -5.20
CA MET A 1 12.71 -8.15 -4.93
C MET A 1 11.32 -8.21 -5.62
N ILE A 2 11.17 -7.83 -6.89
CA ILE A 2 9.84 -7.80 -7.57
C ILE A 2 9.11 -9.15 -7.51
N LYS A 3 9.83 -10.24 -7.75
CA LYS A 3 9.30 -11.61 -7.65
C LYS A 3 8.76 -11.93 -6.25
N GLU A 4 9.40 -11.43 -5.20
CA GLU A 4 8.94 -11.62 -3.81
C GLU A 4 7.67 -10.81 -3.53
N ASP A 5 7.58 -9.58 -4.07
CA ASP A 5 6.41 -8.73 -3.91
C ASP A 5 5.18 -9.36 -4.58
N LEU A 6 5.35 -9.86 -5.81
CA LEU A 6 4.30 -10.61 -6.51
C LEU A 6 3.89 -11.89 -5.76
N ASN A 7 4.86 -12.62 -5.19
CA ASN A 7 4.55 -13.79 -4.35
C ASN A 7 3.78 -13.40 -3.07
N SER A 8 4.10 -12.26 -2.45
CA SER A 8 3.37 -11.76 -1.28
C SER A 8 1.95 -11.32 -1.64
N ILE A 9 1.76 -10.71 -2.81
CA ILE A 9 0.43 -10.38 -3.35
C ILE A 9 -0.36 -11.67 -3.55
N GLU A 10 0.18 -12.65 -4.26
CA GLU A 10 -0.51 -13.91 -4.52
C GLU A 10 -0.91 -14.63 -3.23
N LYS A 11 -0.03 -14.67 -2.22
CA LYS A 11 -0.36 -15.22 -0.90
C LYS A 11 -1.52 -14.46 -0.24
N THR A 12 -1.50 -13.12 -0.29
CA THR A 12 -2.57 -12.27 0.25
C THR A 12 -3.90 -12.52 -0.44
N LEU A 13 -3.90 -12.67 -1.77
CA LEU A 13 -5.09 -12.99 -2.56
C LEU A 13 -5.66 -14.38 -2.26
N ARG A 14 -4.79 -15.38 -2.05
CA ARG A 14 -5.23 -16.73 -1.67
C ARG A 14 -5.91 -16.72 -0.29
N LEU A 15 -5.39 -15.93 0.65
CA LEU A 15 -5.94 -15.79 2.00
C LEU A 15 -7.26 -15.01 2.00
N SER A 16 -7.38 -13.94 1.21
CA SER A 16 -8.65 -13.19 1.07
C SER A 16 -9.74 -14.02 0.39
N LYS A 17 -9.39 -15.08 -0.36
CA LYS A 17 -10.32 -16.04 -0.97
C LYS A 17 -10.71 -17.21 -0.04
N GLY A 18 -10.32 -17.19 1.24
CA GLY A 18 -10.74 -18.19 2.23
C GLY A 18 -9.96 -19.51 2.24
N LYS A 19 -8.80 -19.60 1.56
CA LYS A 19 -7.94 -20.79 1.68
C LYS A 19 -7.12 -20.71 2.96
N HIS A 20 -7.51 -21.49 3.98
CA HIS A 20 -6.81 -21.69 5.24
C HIS A 20 -5.34 -22.08 5.02
N ILE A 21 -4.39 -21.22 5.43
CA ILE A 21 -3.05 -21.63 5.86
C ILE A 21 -2.55 -20.64 6.91
N ASP A 22 -2.41 -21.11 8.15
CA ASP A 22 -1.75 -20.50 9.31
C ASP A 22 -2.03 -19.02 9.62
N GLU A 23 -2.65 -18.74 10.77
CA GLU A 23 -2.94 -17.40 11.32
C GLU A 23 -1.73 -16.45 11.36
N LYS A 24 -0.50 -16.98 11.31
CA LYS A 24 0.75 -16.21 11.29
C LYS A 24 1.16 -15.68 9.92
N LYS A 25 0.53 -16.11 8.81
CA LYS A 25 0.93 -15.81 7.42
C LYS A 25 0.04 -14.78 6.69
N GLY A 26 -1.08 -14.37 7.29
CA GLY A 26 -2.10 -13.52 6.65
C GLY A 26 -2.15 -12.05 7.04
N TYR A 27 -1.09 -11.49 7.62
CA TYR A 27 -1.12 -10.12 8.15
C TYR A 27 -1.61 -9.06 7.15
N GLY A 28 -1.12 -9.08 5.90
CA GLY A 28 -1.54 -8.12 4.87
C GLY A 28 -3.03 -8.27 4.54
N ALA A 29 -3.50 -9.50 4.33
CA ALA A 29 -4.93 -9.78 4.06
C ALA A 29 -5.80 -9.38 5.25
N ASN A 30 -5.42 -9.78 6.47
CA ASN A 30 -6.13 -9.42 7.70
C ASN A 30 -6.18 -7.91 7.92
N HIS A 31 -5.08 -7.20 7.67
CA HIS A 31 -5.04 -5.75 7.78
C HIS A 31 -5.98 -5.08 6.78
N ILE A 32 -5.91 -5.46 5.51
CA ILE A 32 -6.77 -4.91 4.45
C ILE A 32 -8.23 -5.20 4.78
N THR A 33 -8.56 -6.44 5.13
CA THR A 33 -9.92 -6.84 5.52
C THR A 33 -10.43 -6.07 6.73
N ALA A 34 -9.60 -5.90 7.76
CA ALA A 34 -10.01 -5.25 9.00
C ALA A 34 -10.11 -3.72 8.91
N ARG A 35 -9.49 -3.08 7.91
CA ARG A 35 -9.31 -1.62 7.87
C ARG A 35 -9.75 -0.93 6.60
N HIS A 36 -9.87 -1.67 5.50
CA HIS A 36 -10.11 -1.11 4.18
C HIS A 36 -11.17 -1.89 3.40
N SER A 37 -11.94 -2.77 4.02
CA SER A 37 -12.97 -3.58 3.32
C SER A 37 -14.40 -3.17 3.61
N ASN A 38 -14.66 -2.27 4.57
CA ASN A 38 -15.98 -1.64 4.70
C ASN A 38 -16.03 -0.38 3.82
N PRO A 39 -17.08 -0.17 3.00
CA PRO A 39 -17.25 1.04 2.18
C PRO A 39 -17.14 2.38 2.95
N LYS A 40 -17.36 2.36 4.26
CA LYS A 40 -17.23 3.53 5.15
C LYS A 40 -15.83 3.73 5.72
N ASP A 41 -14.93 2.77 5.55
CA ASP A 41 -13.58 2.83 6.10
C ASP A 41 -12.71 3.85 5.36
N LEU A 42 -11.79 4.47 6.10
CA LEU A 42 -10.74 5.29 5.52
C LEU A 42 -9.86 4.43 4.60
N GLY A 43 -9.72 4.87 3.36
CA GLY A 43 -8.94 4.18 2.34
C GLY A 43 -9.57 2.91 1.81
N TYR A 44 -10.90 2.84 1.80
CA TYR A 44 -11.68 1.69 1.33
C TYR A 44 -11.22 1.15 -0.03
N VAL A 45 -11.09 -0.16 -0.11
CA VAL A 45 -10.80 -0.96 -1.29
C VAL A 45 -11.89 -2.03 -1.42
N SER A 46 -12.51 -2.10 -2.59
CA SER A 46 -13.48 -3.13 -2.91
C SER A 46 -12.81 -4.50 -3.05
N GLN A 47 -13.60 -5.57 -2.89
CA GLN A 47 -13.10 -6.92 -3.08
C GLN A 47 -12.53 -7.12 -4.49
N ASN A 48 -13.15 -6.55 -5.53
CA ASN A 48 -12.66 -6.65 -6.90
C ASN A 48 -11.31 -5.95 -7.09
N GLU A 49 -11.09 -4.79 -6.47
CA GLU A 49 -9.79 -4.10 -6.51
C GLU A 49 -8.71 -4.87 -5.78
N LEU A 50 -9.04 -5.45 -4.62
CA LEU A 50 -8.14 -6.35 -3.91
C LEU A 50 -7.78 -7.54 -4.79
N LEU A 51 -8.76 -8.21 -5.41
CA LEU A 51 -8.54 -9.36 -6.30
C LEU A 51 -7.72 -9.01 -7.55
N ASN A 52 -7.84 -7.77 -8.04
CA ASN A 52 -7.11 -7.26 -9.19
C ASN A 52 -5.72 -6.69 -8.85
N LEU A 53 -5.34 -6.63 -7.56
CA LEU A 53 -4.07 -6.05 -7.11
C LEU A 53 -2.84 -6.60 -7.86
N GLY A 54 -2.83 -7.91 -8.14
CA GLY A 54 -1.74 -8.53 -8.90
C GLY A 54 -1.62 -8.01 -10.33
N ASN A 55 -2.73 -7.68 -10.99
CA ASN A 55 -2.74 -7.09 -12.32
C ASN A 55 -2.27 -5.64 -12.27
N SER A 56 -2.80 -4.84 -11.34
CA SER A 56 -2.40 -3.44 -11.18
C SER A 56 -0.90 -3.29 -10.92
N VAL A 57 -0.31 -4.17 -10.10
CA VAL A 57 1.14 -4.15 -9.85
C VAL A 57 1.94 -4.56 -11.08
N ARG A 58 1.47 -5.53 -11.88
CA ARG A 58 2.13 -5.89 -13.14
C ARG A 58 2.11 -4.75 -14.15
N GLU A 59 0.98 -4.05 -14.27
CA GLU A 59 0.84 -2.86 -15.13
C GLU A 59 1.80 -1.75 -14.68
N TYR A 60 1.83 -1.43 -13.39
CA TYR A 60 2.77 -0.47 -12.82
C TYR A 60 4.23 -0.82 -13.18
N ILE A 61 4.63 -2.10 -13.02
CA ILE A 61 6.00 -2.54 -13.29
C ILE A 61 6.31 -2.48 -14.79
N LYS A 62 5.34 -2.74 -15.66
CA LYS A 62 5.52 -2.62 -17.12
C LYS A 62 5.93 -1.19 -17.49
N GLU A 63 5.28 -0.21 -16.89
CA GLU A 63 5.50 1.22 -17.13
C GLU A 63 6.76 1.74 -16.42
N HIS A 64 6.92 1.47 -15.13
CA HIS A 64 7.94 2.11 -14.28
C HIS A 64 9.17 1.24 -13.99
N LYS A 65 9.17 -0.02 -14.42
CA LYS A 65 10.21 -1.06 -14.23
C LYS A 65 10.45 -1.51 -12.79
N GLU A 66 10.39 -0.59 -11.83
CA GLU A 66 10.67 -0.85 -10.42
C GLU A 66 9.70 -0.08 -9.49
N PRO A 67 9.42 -0.59 -8.27
CA PRO A 67 8.70 0.16 -7.25
C PRO A 67 9.46 1.44 -6.87
N PHE A 68 8.72 2.43 -6.36
CA PHE A 68 9.37 3.52 -5.65
C PHE A 68 9.88 3.00 -4.30
N ILE A 69 11.16 3.20 -4.02
CA ILE A 69 11.78 2.83 -2.75
C ILE A 69 11.95 4.09 -1.91
N ASP A 70 11.35 4.11 -0.72
CA ASP A 70 11.53 5.24 0.19
C ASP A 70 12.87 5.18 0.96
N LYS A 71 13.15 6.23 1.75
CA LYS A 71 14.38 6.34 2.56
C LYS A 71 14.60 5.17 3.53
N ASN A 72 13.55 4.43 3.88
CA ASN A 72 13.56 3.32 4.82
C ASN A 72 13.60 1.95 4.11
N GLY A 73 13.76 1.94 2.78
CA GLY A 73 13.76 0.71 1.99
C GLY A 73 12.37 0.10 1.77
N ILE A 74 11.30 0.86 2.04
CA ILE A 74 9.93 0.43 1.80
C ILE A 74 9.61 0.60 0.32
N ARG A 75 9.04 -0.45 -0.27
CA ARG A 75 8.62 -0.49 -1.67
C ARG A 75 7.18 -0.04 -1.78
N ILE A 76 6.94 0.93 -2.65
CA ILE A 76 5.65 1.58 -2.81
C ILE A 76 5.26 1.48 -4.28
N TYR A 77 4.07 0.95 -4.51
CA TYR A 77 3.40 0.96 -5.80
C TYR A 77 2.22 1.90 -5.68
N GLU A 78 2.12 2.85 -6.60
CA GLU A 78 1.04 3.82 -6.59
C GLU A 78 0.53 4.02 -8.00
N TRP A 79 -0.78 4.13 -8.15
CA TRP A 79 -1.39 4.38 -9.44
C TRP A 79 -2.70 5.14 -9.25
N GLN A 80 -3.21 5.69 -10.33
CA GLN A 80 -4.54 6.27 -10.41
C GLN A 80 -5.36 5.47 -11.41
N ASP A 81 -6.59 5.13 -11.05
CA ASP A 81 -7.52 4.52 -12.02
C ASP A 81 -8.14 5.57 -12.96
N LYS A 82 -8.96 5.09 -13.89
CA LYS A 82 -9.66 5.94 -14.88
C LYS A 82 -10.71 6.85 -14.23
N GLN A 83 -11.16 6.50 -13.04
CA GLN A 83 -12.13 7.24 -12.23
C GLN A 83 -11.45 8.31 -11.36
N GLY A 84 -10.12 8.42 -11.42
CA GLY A 84 -9.34 9.41 -10.67
C GLY A 84 -8.97 8.99 -9.26
N ILE A 85 -9.30 7.76 -8.86
CA ILE A 85 -9.08 7.20 -7.53
C ILE A 85 -7.63 6.74 -7.44
N ARG A 86 -6.94 7.18 -6.39
CA ARG A 86 -5.52 6.89 -6.21
C ARG A 86 -5.36 5.72 -5.24
N PHE A 87 -4.50 4.79 -5.60
CA PHE A 87 -4.23 3.58 -4.83
C PHE A 87 -2.77 3.53 -4.41
N ARG A 88 -2.52 2.97 -3.23
CA ARG A 88 -1.17 2.72 -2.73
C ARG A 88 -1.07 1.32 -2.14
N LEU A 89 -0.14 0.55 -2.68
CA LEU A 89 0.33 -0.69 -2.09
C LEU A 89 1.70 -0.44 -1.45
N VAL A 90 1.83 -0.85 -0.19
CA VAL A 90 3.08 -0.74 0.58
C VAL A 90 3.59 -2.14 0.87
N VAL A 91 4.78 -2.45 0.36
CA VAL A 91 5.47 -3.73 0.53
C VAL A 91 6.83 -3.50 1.17
N GLY A 92 7.17 -4.26 2.18
CA GLY A 92 8.48 -4.11 2.80
C GLY A 92 8.67 -4.91 4.07
N GLN A 93 9.85 -4.72 4.64
CA GLN A 93 10.15 -5.13 6.00
C GLN A 93 9.94 -3.91 6.91
N ARG A 94 9.32 -4.11 8.07
CA ARG A 94 9.34 -3.07 9.11
C ARG A 94 10.60 -3.28 9.95
N LYS A 95 11.73 -2.68 9.56
CA LYS A 95 12.84 -2.43 10.51
C LYS A 95 12.40 -1.26 11.37
N GLU A 96 11.85 -1.50 12.57
CA GLU A 96 11.47 -0.49 13.57
C GLU A 96 11.05 0.89 13.00
N VAL A 97 10.24 0.91 11.93
CA VAL A 97 9.77 2.18 11.40
C VAL A 97 8.67 2.62 12.33
N SER A 98 8.95 3.62 13.16
CA SER A 98 7.97 4.15 14.10
C SER A 98 6.68 4.51 13.35
N SER A 99 5.54 4.23 13.95
CA SER A 99 4.20 4.54 13.46
C SER A 99 4.12 5.96 12.87
N LYS A 100 4.84 6.89 13.49
CA LYS A 100 4.98 8.30 13.14
C LYS A 100 5.53 8.54 11.73
N GLU A 101 6.49 7.74 11.25
CA GLU A 101 7.12 7.94 9.93
C GLU A 101 6.26 7.40 8.76
N LEU A 102 5.36 6.46 9.04
CA LEU A 102 4.40 5.95 8.06
C LEU A 102 3.12 6.80 8.00
N GLY A 103 3.00 7.84 8.84
CA GLY A 103 1.82 8.70 8.93
C GLY A 103 0.66 8.07 9.72
N PHE A 104 0.91 7.08 10.58
CA PHE A 104 -0.13 6.40 11.35
C PHE A 104 0.21 6.27 12.84
N THR A 105 -0.65 6.72 13.75
CA THR A 105 -0.55 6.39 15.19
C THR A 105 -1.30 5.10 15.49
N TYR A 106 -0.60 4.01 15.88
CA TYR A 106 -1.22 2.74 16.30
C TYR A 106 -0.58 2.18 17.59
N PRO A 107 -1.34 1.44 18.43
CA PRO A 107 -0.86 0.85 19.68
C PRO A 107 0.09 -0.36 19.47
N PRO A 108 0.94 -0.68 20.46
CA PRO A 108 2.07 -1.59 20.24
C PRO A 108 1.78 -3.07 20.01
N SER A 109 0.63 -3.55 20.48
CA SER A 109 0.20 -4.94 20.29
C SER A 109 -0.13 -5.30 18.84
N TYR A 110 -0.26 -4.30 17.96
CA TYR A 110 -0.45 -4.48 16.52
C TYR A 110 0.85 -4.34 15.72
N TYR A 111 2.01 -4.21 16.39
CA TYR A 111 3.30 -4.12 15.70
C TYR A 111 3.76 -5.52 15.25
N PRO A 112 3.97 -5.73 13.94
CA PRO A 112 4.23 -7.06 13.44
C PRO A 112 5.71 -7.44 13.62
N LYS A 113 5.98 -8.67 14.08
CA LYS A 113 7.34 -9.20 14.24
C LYS A 113 8.13 -9.19 12.91
N PRO A 114 9.47 -9.11 12.96
CA PRO A 114 10.33 -9.13 11.78
C PRO A 114 10.10 -10.40 10.97
N SER A 115 10.02 -10.27 9.64
CA SER A 115 9.95 -11.39 8.71
C SER A 115 11.03 -11.20 7.65
N THR A 116 11.70 -12.28 7.28
CA THR A 116 12.85 -12.32 6.37
C THR A 116 12.49 -12.13 4.89
N SER A 117 11.21 -12.09 4.53
CA SER A 117 10.72 -11.85 3.17
C SER A 117 9.77 -10.65 3.16
N GLY A 118 9.90 -9.75 2.17
CA GLY A 118 9.06 -8.56 2.08
C GLY A 118 7.57 -8.95 1.98
N ARG A 119 6.75 -8.40 2.86
CA ARG A 119 5.31 -8.68 2.94
C ARG A 119 4.50 -7.44 2.62
N ILE A 120 3.27 -7.62 2.14
CA ILE A 120 2.30 -6.53 2.08
C ILE A 120 2.05 -6.02 3.49
N ILE A 121 2.30 -4.73 3.69
CA ILE A 121 2.02 -4.02 4.93
C ILE A 121 0.58 -3.51 4.90
N THR A 122 0.18 -2.87 3.80
CA THR A 122 -1.17 -2.36 3.58
C THR A 122 -1.44 -2.11 2.10
N PHE A 123 -2.72 -2.11 1.73
CA PHE A 123 -3.24 -1.68 0.43
C PHE A 123 -4.50 -0.86 0.68
N TYR A 124 -4.53 0.38 0.18
CA TYR A 124 -5.64 1.30 0.39
C TYR A 124 -5.82 2.26 -0.79
N SER A 125 -7.01 2.85 -0.90
CA SER A 125 -7.31 3.93 -1.85
C SER A 125 -7.36 5.30 -1.16
N ASP A 126 -7.57 6.38 -1.91
CA ASP A 126 -7.83 7.70 -1.34
C ASP A 126 -9.29 7.97 -0.97
N ARG A 127 -10.16 6.95 -1.09
CA ARG A 127 -11.56 7.05 -0.68
C ARG A 127 -11.69 7.30 0.82
N ASN A 128 -12.66 8.12 1.19
CA ASN A 128 -12.99 8.50 2.56
C ASN A 128 -11.86 9.20 3.34
N LEU A 129 -10.68 9.46 2.74
CA LEU A 129 -9.63 10.22 3.38
C LEU A 129 -10.04 11.70 3.52
N LYS A 130 -9.58 12.36 4.59
CA LYS A 130 -9.82 13.80 4.79
C LYS A 130 -9.19 14.67 3.71
N GLN A 131 -8.13 14.19 3.10
CA GLN A 131 -7.40 14.83 2.02
C GLN A 131 -7.09 13.79 0.95
N ARG A 132 -7.08 14.24 -0.31
CA ARG A 132 -6.71 13.39 -1.45
C ARG A 132 -5.29 12.85 -1.24
N MET A 133 -5.06 11.58 -1.56
CA MET A 133 -3.73 10.99 -1.42
C MET A 133 -2.75 11.64 -2.40
N GLU A 134 -1.61 12.08 -1.88
CA GLU A 134 -0.48 12.55 -2.67
C GLU A 134 0.47 11.40 -2.97
N PHE A 135 0.96 11.31 -4.21
CA PHE A 135 1.94 10.29 -4.58
C PHE A 135 3.28 10.52 -3.87
N LYS A 136 3.83 9.45 -3.31
CA LYS A 136 5.19 9.45 -2.75
C LYS A 136 6.23 9.40 -3.85
N ASN A 137 5.95 8.69 -4.94
CA ASN A 137 6.80 8.66 -6.13
C ASN A 137 6.74 10.01 -6.87
N PRO A 138 7.83 10.81 -6.90
CA PRO A 138 7.83 12.11 -7.56
C PRO A 138 7.56 12.04 -9.06
N LYS A 139 7.83 10.87 -9.69
CA LYS A 139 7.57 10.64 -11.12
C LYS A 139 6.08 10.64 -11.45
N LEU A 140 5.22 10.32 -10.47
CA LEU A 140 3.76 10.25 -10.64
C LEU A 140 3.06 11.55 -10.27
N LYS A 141 3.76 12.52 -9.68
CA LYS A 141 3.18 13.80 -9.27
C LYS A 141 2.79 14.62 -10.50
N SER A 142 1.54 15.08 -10.54
CA SER A 142 1.07 16.04 -11.53
C SER A 142 1.75 17.41 -11.34
N PRO A 143 1.70 18.31 -12.34
CA PRO A 143 2.18 19.70 -12.17
C PRO A 143 1.53 20.41 -10.98
N ILE A 144 0.24 20.14 -10.74
CA ILE A 144 -0.52 20.71 -9.60
C ILE A 144 0.03 20.16 -8.27
N ASP A 145 0.29 18.86 -8.18
CA ASP A 145 0.88 18.24 -6.97
C ASP A 145 2.26 18.86 -6.67
N LYS A 146 3.08 19.09 -7.71
CA LYS A 146 4.41 19.71 -7.57
C LYS A 146 4.33 21.19 -7.15
N LEU A 147 3.31 21.92 -7.58
CA LEU A 147 3.08 23.30 -7.16
C LEU A 147 2.73 23.37 -5.67
N LYS A 148 1.82 22.50 -5.21
CA LYS A 148 1.45 22.43 -3.78
C LYS A 148 2.65 22.16 -2.88
N ASP A 149 3.52 21.22 -3.25
CA ASP A 149 4.76 20.94 -2.51
C ASP A 149 5.63 22.19 -2.30
N LYS A 150 5.70 23.07 -3.31
CA LYS A 150 6.51 24.31 -3.26
C LYS A 150 5.90 25.34 -2.31
N PHE A 151 4.58 25.49 -2.31
CA PHE A 151 3.90 26.43 -1.41
C PHE A 151 3.96 25.99 0.05
N VAL A 152 3.91 24.68 0.33
CA VAL A 152 3.99 24.15 1.70
C VAL A 152 5.41 24.22 2.27
N LYS A 153 6.45 24.10 1.44
CA LYS A 153 7.86 24.17 1.90
C LYS A 153 8.44 25.59 1.96
N GLY A 154 7.69 26.59 1.48
CA GLY A 154 8.09 28.00 1.48
C GLY A 154 7.45 28.83 2.58
N ALA A 155 6.77 28.20 3.55
CA ALA A 155 6.12 28.82 4.70
C ALA A 155 6.79 28.41 6.01
#